data_AF-A0A0F9TA13-F1
#
_entry.id   AF-A0A0F9TA13-F1
#
_cell.length_a   1.000
_cell.length_b   1.000
_cell.length_c   1.000
_cell.angle_alpha   90.00
_cell.angle_beta   90.00
_cell.angle_gamma   90.00
#
_symmetry.space_group_name_H-M   'P 1'
#
loop_
_entity.id
_entity.type
_entity.pdbx_description
1 polymer ?
#
loop_
_entity_poly.entity_id
_entity_poly.type
_entity_poly.pdbx_seq_one_letter_code
_entity_poly.pdbx_strand_id
1 'polypeptide(L)'
;MNPLLLGGAFVAAVVSYVMLKDEKKDCFDADMSPEELAMAKSLLRPETGGEQLDKLIKRTRHMRVAAKIAKTKYPKLSACLNERAAELEAVIRKTAGDVKKKKAAPPPKAAPKKPAVQKGAVPSPTPAAPGATMGDTTPGLGTFGLPAKHGPAREDKILALVAEGRLRPFKWKAVDCSREGIKCTVWVLDDALALGDAEKFVRFNVQHDTADKIGVALGGHYLPTTRIMDLAWQQADVVLRPHPRPITSTTEGMYRHSLSVERERKGRTGLVRPVGKAWVTSNLIQRKPPKAPSRPLKDRAVNFGWHSAKASGKSPAGLPVIQSMSTWHSVPHVDYSQVVYLVNKTAEVNGKKMPLAELLQHPELSKAVSDEGPLWRTRHPRVPETPGGPLALA
;
A
#
# COMPACT_ATOMS: atom_id res chain seq x y z
N MET A 1 -19.54 17.45 -53.07
CA MET A 1 -19.81 16.45 -52.01
C MET A 1 -18.61 16.42 -51.08
N ASN A 2 -18.88 16.37 -49.78
CA ASN A 2 -18.04 16.78 -48.65
C ASN A 2 -16.98 15.73 -48.24
N PRO A 3 -15.69 16.08 -48.03
CA PRO A 3 -14.79 15.34 -47.15
C PRO A 3 -14.65 16.13 -45.84
N LEU A 4 -15.48 15.78 -44.86
CA LEU A 4 -15.41 16.31 -43.50
C LEU A 4 -15.29 15.10 -42.56
N LEU A 5 -14.35 15.19 -41.61
CA LEU A 5 -14.02 14.24 -40.53
C LEU A 5 -12.80 13.34 -40.74
N LEU A 6 -11.62 13.95 -40.80
CA LEU A 6 -10.45 13.44 -40.08
C LEU A 6 -9.88 14.58 -39.23
N GLY A 7 -10.15 14.49 -37.93
CA GLY A 7 -10.06 15.57 -36.96
C GLY A 7 -8.63 16.06 -36.67
N GLY A 8 -8.53 17.37 -36.47
CA GLY A 8 -7.33 18.16 -36.20
C GLY A 8 -6.54 17.86 -34.91
N ALA A 9 -6.69 16.69 -34.30
CA ALA A 9 -5.85 16.27 -33.16
C ALA A 9 -4.46 15.81 -33.61
N PHE A 10 -4.31 15.29 -34.84
CA PHE A 10 -3.02 14.77 -35.32
C PHE A 10 -2.07 15.89 -35.78
N VAL A 11 -2.63 16.95 -36.38
CA VAL A 11 -1.84 18.13 -36.82
C VAL A 11 -1.39 18.96 -35.61
N ALA A 12 -2.21 19.09 -34.56
CA ALA A 12 -1.83 19.79 -33.33
C ALA A 12 -0.71 19.08 -32.54
N ALA A 13 -0.65 17.74 -32.59
CA ALA A 13 0.38 16.96 -31.91
C ALA A 13 1.74 17.03 -32.63
N VAL A 14 1.75 17.04 -33.97
CA VAL A 14 2.97 17.22 -34.76
C VAL A 14 3.47 18.66 -34.68
N VAL A 15 2.58 19.66 -34.68
CA VAL A 15 2.94 21.07 -34.48
C VAL A 15 3.46 21.32 -33.05
N SER A 16 2.88 20.71 -32.02
CA SER A 16 3.38 20.86 -30.63
C SER A 16 4.72 20.14 -30.37
N TYR A 17 5.03 19.07 -31.11
CA TYR A 17 6.32 18.38 -30.99
C TYR A 17 7.43 19.07 -31.80
N VAL A 18 7.07 19.76 -32.90
CA VAL A 18 8.02 20.53 -33.73
C VAL A 18 8.34 21.91 -33.14
N MET A 19 7.43 22.55 -32.39
CA MET A 19 7.65 23.87 -31.78
C MET A 19 8.60 23.88 -30.56
N LEU A 20 8.92 22.72 -29.98
CA LEU A 20 9.91 22.63 -28.88
C LEU A 20 11.37 22.74 -29.35
N LYS A 21 11.63 22.76 -30.67
CA LYS A 21 13.01 22.82 -31.19
C LYS A 21 13.62 24.22 -31.18
N ASP A 22 12.82 25.30 -31.17
CA ASP A 22 13.38 26.64 -31.38
C ASP A 22 13.19 27.63 -30.22
N GLU A 23 12.12 27.57 -29.42
CA GLU A 23 11.89 28.63 -28.41
C GLU A 23 12.77 28.58 -27.16
N LYS A 24 13.57 27.52 -26.92
CA LYS A 24 14.38 27.37 -25.69
C LYS A 24 15.80 26.87 -25.90
N LYS A 25 16.37 27.04 -27.10
CA LYS A 25 17.82 26.76 -27.30
C LYS A 25 18.69 27.59 -26.35
N ASP A 26 18.23 28.79 -25.99
CA ASP A 26 18.92 29.72 -25.09
C ASP A 26 18.92 29.31 -23.61
N CYS A 27 18.15 28.29 -23.24
CA CYS A 27 18.09 27.78 -21.86
C CYS A 27 19.16 26.72 -21.56
N PHE A 28 19.92 26.27 -22.55
CA PHE A 28 20.89 25.19 -22.37
C PHE A 28 22.31 25.73 -22.56
N ASP A 29 23.14 25.52 -21.56
CA ASP A 29 24.56 25.82 -21.61
C ASP A 29 25.27 24.79 -22.52
N ALA A 30 26.29 25.23 -23.27
CA ALA A 30 26.88 24.45 -24.36
C ALA A 30 27.65 23.20 -23.91
N ASP A 31 28.05 23.15 -22.64
CA ASP A 31 28.85 22.11 -22.00
C ASP A 31 28.02 21.06 -21.24
N MET A 32 26.68 21.07 -21.41
CA MET A 32 25.80 20.08 -20.80
C MET A 32 25.95 18.70 -21.45
N SER A 33 26.09 17.65 -20.63
CA SER A 33 26.05 16.27 -21.11
C SER A 33 24.67 15.88 -21.65
N PRO A 34 24.56 14.82 -22.48
CA PRO A 34 23.27 14.35 -22.99
C PRO A 34 22.25 14.01 -21.89
N GLU A 35 22.70 13.49 -20.74
CA GLU A 35 21.84 13.17 -19.60
C GLU A 35 21.32 14.43 -18.89
N GLU A 36 22.19 15.41 -18.64
CA GLU A 36 21.84 16.70 -18.07
C GLU A 36 20.85 17.44 -18.98
N LEU A 37 21.07 17.39 -20.29
CA LEU A 37 20.19 17.99 -21.30
C LEU A 37 18.81 17.31 -21.31
N ALA A 38 18.75 15.99 -21.21
CA ALA A 38 17.48 15.25 -21.16
C ALA A 38 16.67 15.59 -19.90
N MET A 39 17.34 15.69 -18.75
CA MET A 39 16.73 16.09 -17.48
C MET A 39 16.21 17.54 -17.54
N ALA A 40 17.02 18.47 -18.02
CA ALA A 40 16.65 19.87 -18.16
C ALA A 40 15.45 20.06 -19.10
N LYS A 41 15.45 19.38 -20.26
CA LYS A 41 14.31 19.36 -21.18
C LYS A 41 13.05 18.78 -20.54
N SER A 42 13.17 17.74 -19.71
CA SER A 42 12.02 17.18 -18.99
C SER A 42 11.40 18.16 -18.01
N LEU A 43 12.21 18.96 -17.32
CA LEU A 43 11.70 19.98 -16.41
C LEU A 43 11.02 21.11 -17.20
N LEU A 44 11.64 21.61 -18.27
CA LEU A 44 11.15 22.76 -19.04
C LEU A 44 9.99 22.48 -20.01
N ARG A 45 9.47 21.24 -20.09
CA ARG A 45 8.33 20.92 -20.98
C ARG A 45 7.12 21.85 -20.77
N PRO A 46 6.34 22.16 -21.79
CA PRO A 46 5.07 22.86 -21.61
C PRO A 46 4.13 22.05 -20.71
N GLU A 47 3.18 22.74 -20.08
CA GLU A 47 2.05 22.07 -19.43
C GLU A 47 1.19 21.43 -20.52
N THR A 48 0.62 20.26 -20.22
CA THR A 48 -0.47 19.71 -21.01
C THR A 48 -1.75 19.96 -20.23
N GLY A 49 -2.77 20.53 -20.88
CA GLY A 49 -4.05 20.84 -20.23
C GLY A 49 -4.63 19.58 -19.58
N GLY A 50 -4.60 19.53 -18.24
CA GLY A 50 -4.99 18.34 -17.46
C GLY A 50 -4.00 17.92 -16.36
N GLU A 51 -2.86 18.60 -16.20
CA GLU A 51 -1.93 18.30 -15.11
C GLU A 51 -2.57 18.61 -13.73
N GLN A 52 -2.60 17.62 -12.83
CA GLN A 52 -3.19 17.76 -11.49
C GLN A 52 -2.43 18.80 -10.65
N LEU A 53 -3.14 19.60 -9.84
CA LEU A 53 -2.56 20.68 -9.02
C LEU A 53 -1.35 20.23 -8.17
N ASP A 54 -1.43 19.04 -7.57
CA ASP A 54 -0.33 18.47 -6.77
C ASP A 54 0.92 18.14 -7.60
N LYS A 55 0.75 17.75 -8.87
CA LYS A 55 1.86 17.51 -9.80
C LYS A 55 2.54 18.82 -10.19
N LEU A 56 1.76 19.86 -10.45
CA LEU A 56 2.28 21.22 -10.71
C LEU A 56 3.10 21.72 -9.52
N ILE A 57 2.57 21.63 -8.30
CA ILE A 57 3.28 22.03 -7.06
C ILE A 57 4.61 21.27 -6.92
N LYS A 58 4.60 19.95 -7.09
CA LYS A 58 5.81 19.12 -7.00
C LYS A 58 6.84 19.49 -8.06
N ARG A 59 6.39 19.71 -9.30
CA ARG A 59 7.23 20.06 -10.44
C ARG A 59 7.88 21.44 -10.25
N THR A 60 7.12 22.43 -9.82
CA THR A 60 7.63 23.76 -9.44
C THR A 60 8.72 23.65 -8.37
N ARG A 61 8.51 22.84 -7.32
CA ARG A 61 9.52 22.63 -6.28
C ARG A 61 10.81 22.01 -6.84
N HIS A 62 10.68 21.01 -7.71
CA HIS A 62 11.84 20.39 -8.36
C HIS A 62 12.60 21.39 -9.25
N MET A 63 11.90 22.26 -9.98
CA MET A 63 12.54 23.32 -10.78
C MET A 63 13.35 24.28 -9.90
N ARG A 64 12.82 24.71 -8.75
CA ARG A 64 13.54 25.59 -7.81
C ARG A 64 14.81 24.95 -7.26
N VAL A 65 14.74 23.65 -6.92
CA VAL A 65 15.91 22.89 -6.45
C VAL A 65 16.94 22.74 -7.56
N ALA A 66 16.50 22.36 -8.77
CA ALA A 66 17.36 22.23 -9.94
C ALA A 66 18.03 23.56 -10.32
N ALA A 67 17.31 24.69 -10.24
CA ALA A 67 17.85 26.01 -10.49
C ALA A 67 18.95 26.37 -9.47
N LYS A 68 18.75 26.04 -8.18
CA LYS A 68 19.76 26.27 -7.14
C LYS A 68 21.05 25.47 -7.39
N ILE A 69 20.92 24.22 -7.83
CA ILE A 69 22.06 23.36 -8.18
C ILE A 69 22.75 23.88 -9.45
N ALA A 70 21.98 24.27 -10.46
CA ALA A 70 22.47 24.78 -11.73
C ALA A 70 23.12 26.15 -11.62
N LYS A 71 22.80 26.96 -10.60
CA LYS A 71 23.19 28.38 -10.50
C LYS A 71 24.66 28.68 -10.81
N THR A 72 25.58 27.85 -10.33
CA THR A 72 27.02 28.09 -10.48
C THR A 72 27.58 27.54 -11.80
N LYS A 73 27.11 26.36 -12.24
CA LYS A 73 27.65 25.64 -13.40
C LYS A 73 26.92 25.98 -14.71
N TYR A 74 25.61 26.22 -14.62
CA TYR A 74 24.68 26.39 -15.75
C TYR A 74 23.75 27.60 -15.49
N PRO A 75 24.30 28.83 -15.58
CA PRO A 75 23.56 30.04 -15.22
C PRO A 75 22.36 30.31 -16.14
N LYS A 76 22.45 29.96 -17.44
CA LYS A 76 21.32 30.11 -18.37
C LYS A 76 20.18 29.17 -18.02
N LEU A 77 20.51 27.89 -17.74
CA LEU A 77 19.51 26.92 -17.30
C LEU A 77 18.87 27.33 -15.97
N SER A 78 19.66 27.83 -15.01
CA SER A 78 19.17 28.31 -13.73
C SER A 78 18.16 29.46 -13.89
N ALA A 79 18.41 30.40 -14.80
CA ALA A 79 17.48 31.49 -15.10
C ALA A 79 16.15 30.95 -15.67
N CYS A 80 16.22 30.12 -16.72
CA CYS A 80 15.02 29.54 -17.34
C CYS A 80 14.19 28.67 -16.38
N LEU A 81 14.83 27.91 -15.49
CA LEU A 81 14.13 27.11 -14.49
C LEU A 81 13.40 27.98 -13.45
N ASN A 82 13.98 29.10 -13.05
CA ASN A 82 13.33 30.03 -12.11
C ASN A 82 12.15 30.77 -12.75
N GLU A 83 12.31 31.22 -14.00
CA GLU A 83 11.25 31.86 -14.77
C GLU A 83 10.08 30.89 -14.95
N ARG A 84 10.35 29.66 -15.41
CA ARG A 84 9.31 28.65 -15.59
C ARG A 84 8.63 28.27 -14.27
N ALA A 85 9.39 28.21 -13.17
CA ALA A 85 8.80 27.97 -11.85
C ALA A 85 7.83 29.10 -11.45
N ALA A 86 8.16 30.36 -11.74
CA ALA A 86 7.29 31.50 -11.47
C ALA A 86 5.99 31.46 -12.29
N GLU A 87 6.08 31.08 -13.57
CA GLU A 87 4.90 30.87 -14.42
C GLU A 87 3.98 29.78 -13.83
N LEU A 88 4.54 28.64 -13.42
CA LEU A 88 3.77 27.55 -12.79
C LEU A 88 3.15 28.00 -11.46
N GLU A 89 3.85 28.80 -10.65
CA GLU A 89 3.30 29.36 -9.41
C GLU A 89 2.08 30.26 -9.68
N ALA A 90 2.08 31.03 -10.77
CA ALA A 90 0.92 31.83 -11.18
C ALA A 90 -0.27 30.93 -11.58
N VAL A 91 -0.03 29.85 -12.33
CA VAL A 91 -1.06 28.85 -12.68
C VAL A 91 -1.61 28.16 -11.45
N ILE A 92 -0.76 27.76 -10.51
CA ILE A 92 -1.15 27.13 -9.23
C ILE A 92 -2.03 28.08 -8.42
N ARG A 93 -1.66 29.35 -8.30
CA ARG A 93 -2.45 30.36 -7.57
C ARG A 93 -3.84 30.55 -8.19
N LYS A 94 -3.91 30.67 -9.51
CA LYS A 94 -5.18 30.80 -10.25
C LYS A 94 -6.08 29.56 -10.01
N THR A 95 -5.52 28.37 -10.18
CA THR A 95 -6.22 27.10 -10.01
C THR A 95 -6.72 26.91 -8.58
N ALA A 96 -5.92 27.24 -7.57
CA ALA A 96 -6.32 27.18 -6.16
C ALA A 96 -7.44 28.19 -5.82
N GLY A 97 -7.40 29.38 -6.42
CA GLY A 97 -8.46 30.39 -6.31
C GLY A 97 -9.81 29.91 -6.88
N ASP A 98 -9.78 29.27 -8.06
CA ASP A 98 -10.98 28.74 -8.72
C ASP A 98 -11.60 27.57 -7.93
N VAL A 99 -10.77 26.71 -7.32
CA VAL A 99 -11.24 25.63 -6.42
C VAL A 99 -11.91 26.19 -5.17
N LYS A 100 -11.38 27.29 -4.61
CA LYS A 100 -11.98 27.96 -3.43
C LYS A 100 -13.31 28.62 -3.77
N LYS A 101 -13.45 29.25 -4.94
CA LYS A 101 -14.72 29.81 -5.44
C LYS A 101 -15.78 28.73 -5.71
N LYS A 102 -15.42 27.59 -6.30
CA LYS A 102 -16.34 26.47 -6.53
C LYS A 102 -16.86 25.83 -5.23
N LYS A 103 -16.07 25.82 -4.16
CA LYS A 103 -16.51 25.34 -2.82
C LYS A 103 -17.41 26.32 -2.07
N ALA A 104 -17.40 27.60 -2.43
CA ALA A 104 -18.22 28.65 -1.81
C ALA A 104 -19.58 28.85 -2.50
N ALA A 105 -19.81 28.23 -3.66
CA ALA A 105 -21.10 28.29 -4.35
C ALA A 105 -22.13 27.37 -3.67
N PRO A 106 -23.36 27.86 -3.39
CA PRO A 106 -24.41 27.02 -2.79
C PRO A 106 -24.83 25.88 -3.73
N PRO A 107 -25.19 24.70 -3.21
CA PRO A 107 -25.51 23.54 -4.03
C PRO A 107 -26.82 23.76 -4.81
N PRO A 108 -26.92 23.27 -6.06
CA PRO A 108 -28.16 23.32 -6.82
C PRO A 108 -29.24 22.41 -6.17
N LYS A 109 -30.48 22.89 -6.16
CA LYS A 109 -31.66 22.21 -5.58
C LYS A 109 -31.85 20.82 -6.21
N ALA A 110 -32.03 19.81 -5.35
CA ALA A 110 -32.22 18.42 -5.76
C ALA A 110 -33.61 18.17 -6.37
N ALA A 111 -33.64 17.44 -7.49
CA ALA A 111 -34.84 16.93 -8.14
C ALA A 111 -35.38 15.65 -7.44
N PRO A 112 -36.68 15.32 -7.56
CA PRO A 112 -37.34 14.30 -6.73
C PRO A 112 -36.98 12.86 -7.14
N LYS A 113 -36.90 11.98 -6.13
CA LYS A 113 -36.57 10.55 -6.26
C LYS A 113 -37.77 9.72 -6.73
N LYS A 114 -37.53 8.76 -7.63
CA LYS A 114 -38.46 7.70 -8.03
C LYS A 114 -38.46 6.52 -7.02
N PRO A 115 -39.54 5.71 -6.95
CA PRO A 115 -39.79 4.76 -5.87
C PRO A 115 -39.05 3.43 -6.01
N ALA A 116 -38.82 2.80 -4.85
CA ALA A 116 -38.08 1.56 -4.66
C ALA A 116 -38.90 0.30 -5.01
N VAL A 117 -38.22 -0.72 -5.52
CA VAL A 117 -38.75 -2.09 -5.69
C VAL A 117 -38.31 -2.94 -4.50
N GLN A 118 -39.29 -3.53 -3.81
CA GLN A 118 -39.10 -4.51 -2.74
C GLN A 118 -38.80 -5.90 -3.31
N LYS A 119 -37.90 -6.66 -2.67
CA LYS A 119 -37.95 -8.14 -2.64
C LYS A 119 -37.34 -8.69 -1.35
N GLY A 120 -38.12 -9.54 -0.68
CA GLY A 120 -37.68 -10.78 -0.02
C GLY A 120 -37.20 -10.71 1.43
N ALA A 121 -38.10 -11.00 2.37
CA ALA A 121 -37.79 -11.29 3.77
C ALA A 121 -37.39 -12.77 3.97
N VAL A 122 -36.38 -13.02 4.80
CA VAL A 122 -35.99 -14.32 5.41
C VAL A 122 -35.51 -14.00 6.85
N PRO A 123 -35.80 -14.83 7.88
CA PRO A 123 -36.15 -14.35 9.21
C PRO A 123 -34.97 -14.00 10.12
N SER A 124 -35.25 -13.09 11.05
CA SER A 124 -34.39 -12.67 12.16
C SER A 124 -34.06 -13.82 13.11
N PRO A 125 -32.80 -13.96 13.57
CA PRO A 125 -32.52 -14.46 14.90
C PRO A 125 -32.70 -13.33 15.92
N THR A 126 -33.38 -13.65 17.02
CA THR A 126 -33.66 -12.86 18.23
C THR A 126 -32.46 -12.02 18.71
N PRO A 127 -32.66 -10.78 19.17
CA PRO A 127 -31.58 -9.92 19.61
C PRO A 127 -30.98 -10.43 20.93
N ALA A 128 -29.67 -10.68 20.94
CA ALA A 128 -28.92 -10.70 22.17
C ALA A 128 -28.90 -9.28 22.78
N ALA A 129 -29.03 -9.24 24.10
CA ALA A 129 -29.34 -8.07 24.93
C ALA A 129 -28.50 -6.80 24.67
N PRO A 130 -29.06 -5.60 24.92
CA PRO A 130 -28.37 -4.34 24.73
C PRO A 130 -27.45 -4.00 25.91
N GLY A 131 -26.30 -3.40 25.59
CA GLY A 131 -25.61 -2.50 26.52
C GLY A 131 -24.30 -3.03 27.10
N ALA A 132 -23.22 -2.92 26.31
CA ALA A 132 -21.93 -2.55 26.89
C ALA A 132 -21.61 -1.14 26.38
N THR A 133 -21.86 -0.15 27.23
CA THR A 133 -21.26 1.17 27.12
C THR A 133 -19.74 0.99 27.11
N MET A 134 -19.12 1.14 25.95
CA MET A 134 -17.67 1.32 25.85
C MET A 134 -17.35 2.66 26.48
N GLY A 135 -17.04 2.62 27.79
CA GLY A 135 -16.45 3.74 28.49
C GLY A 135 -15.18 4.18 27.77
N ASP A 136 -14.90 5.47 27.82
CA ASP A 136 -13.74 6.15 27.23
C ASP A 136 -12.40 5.76 27.90
N THR A 137 -12.36 4.62 28.59
CA THR A 137 -11.14 4.02 29.11
C THR A 137 -10.49 3.24 27.99
N THR A 138 -9.48 3.84 27.35
CA THR A 138 -8.54 3.19 26.44
C THR A 138 -8.12 1.81 27.00
N PRO A 139 -8.64 0.67 26.52
CA PRO A 139 -8.11 -0.61 26.92
C PRO A 139 -6.87 -0.79 26.07
N GLY A 140 -5.68 -0.52 26.62
CA GLY A 140 -4.48 -0.83 25.84
C GLY A 140 -3.15 -0.22 26.23
N LEU A 141 -3.07 1.00 26.78
CA LEU A 141 -1.76 1.48 27.21
C LEU A 141 -1.33 0.73 28.49
N GLY A 142 -0.56 -0.34 28.32
CA GLY A 142 0.03 -1.12 29.42
C GLY A 142 -0.51 -2.54 29.59
N THR A 143 -1.62 -2.93 28.94
CA THR A 143 -2.27 -4.25 29.16
C THR A 143 -1.35 -5.44 28.87
N PHE A 144 -0.43 -5.29 27.92
CA PHE A 144 0.53 -6.32 27.53
C PHE A 144 1.98 -6.01 27.97
N GLY A 145 2.17 -4.94 28.77
CA GLY A 145 3.51 -4.52 29.22
C GLY A 145 4.47 -4.16 28.07
N LEU A 146 3.95 -3.69 26.94
CA LEU A 146 4.78 -3.35 25.78
C LEU A 146 5.54 -2.04 26.01
N PRO A 147 6.85 -1.97 25.70
CA PRO A 147 7.59 -0.71 25.73
C PRO A 147 6.91 0.38 24.90
N ALA A 148 6.97 1.65 25.36
CA ALA A 148 6.26 2.76 24.72
C ALA A 148 6.77 3.07 23.29
N LYS A 149 8.07 2.90 23.07
CA LYS A 149 8.73 3.06 21.76
C LYS A 149 8.91 1.69 21.11
N HIS A 150 8.87 1.67 19.79
CA HIS A 150 9.34 0.52 19.02
C HIS A 150 10.84 0.32 19.23
N GLY A 151 11.26 -0.94 19.26
CA GLY A 151 12.64 -1.37 19.42
C GLY A 151 12.70 -2.87 19.71
N PRO A 152 13.90 -3.47 19.83
CA PRO A 152 14.08 -4.90 20.07
C PRO A 152 13.26 -5.43 21.25
N ALA A 153 13.29 -4.73 22.39
CA ALA A 153 12.52 -5.12 23.58
C ALA A 153 11.00 -5.25 23.33
N ARG A 154 10.43 -4.47 22.41
CA ARG A 154 9.01 -4.60 22.05
C ARG A 154 8.77 -5.79 21.13
N GLU A 155 9.65 -6.00 20.15
CA GLU A 155 9.59 -7.17 19.25
C GLU A 155 9.67 -8.47 20.06
N ASP A 156 10.64 -8.56 20.98
CA ASP A 156 10.85 -9.73 21.85
C ASP A 156 9.65 -9.97 22.77
N LYS A 157 9.09 -8.90 23.35
CA LYS A 157 7.89 -9.01 24.19
C LYS A 157 6.67 -9.49 23.39
N ILE A 158 6.49 -9.03 22.16
CA ILE A 158 5.40 -9.50 21.29
C ILE A 158 5.60 -10.97 20.94
N LEU A 159 6.82 -11.39 20.56
CA LEU A 159 7.14 -12.79 20.29
C LEU A 159 6.87 -13.70 21.49
N ALA A 160 7.28 -13.27 22.70
CA ALA A 160 7.01 -14.01 23.93
C ALA A 160 5.50 -14.17 24.18
N LEU A 161 4.72 -13.08 24.06
CA LEU A 161 3.27 -13.13 24.23
C LEU A 161 2.59 -14.03 23.19
N VAL A 162 3.08 -14.04 21.94
CA VAL A 162 2.61 -14.96 20.90
C VAL A 162 2.91 -16.41 21.28
N ALA A 163 4.11 -16.70 21.76
CA ALA A 163 4.51 -18.04 22.19
C ALA A 163 3.71 -18.53 23.41
N GLU A 164 3.34 -17.61 24.31
CA GLU A 164 2.44 -17.85 25.44
C GLU A 164 0.97 -18.02 25.03
N GLY A 165 0.64 -17.92 23.74
CA GLY A 165 -0.74 -18.04 23.24
C GLY A 165 -1.64 -16.86 23.59
N ARG A 166 -1.07 -15.67 23.91
CA ARG A 166 -1.81 -14.45 24.26
C ARG A 166 -2.40 -13.74 23.03
N LEU A 167 -2.90 -14.51 22.07
CA LEU A 167 -3.51 -14.04 20.84
C LEU A 167 -5.03 -14.06 20.95
N ARG A 168 -5.67 -13.04 20.37
CA ARG A 168 -7.10 -13.09 20.09
C ARG A 168 -7.37 -14.34 19.23
N PRO A 169 -8.42 -15.12 19.53
CA PRO A 169 -8.83 -16.23 18.67
C PRO A 169 -9.06 -15.76 17.22
N PHE A 170 -8.42 -16.46 16.28
CA PHE A 170 -8.52 -16.18 14.85
C PHE A 170 -9.05 -17.40 14.09
N LYS A 171 -9.59 -17.16 12.90
CA LYS A 171 -10.11 -18.22 12.02
C LYS A 171 -9.41 -18.19 10.68
N TRP A 172 -9.25 -19.37 10.07
CA TRP A 172 -8.79 -19.50 8.70
C TRP A 172 -9.97 -19.34 7.73
N LYS A 173 -9.86 -18.41 6.79
CA LYS A 173 -10.86 -18.13 5.75
C LYS A 173 -10.31 -18.55 4.40
N ALA A 174 -11.06 -19.38 3.70
CA ALA A 174 -10.74 -19.77 2.34
C ALA A 174 -10.80 -18.55 1.41
N VAL A 175 -9.82 -18.44 0.53
CA VAL A 175 -9.72 -17.43 -0.53
C VAL A 175 -9.47 -18.20 -1.82
N ASP A 176 -10.36 -18.00 -2.79
CA ASP A 176 -10.18 -18.54 -4.13
C ASP A 176 -9.03 -17.81 -4.83
N CYS A 177 -8.04 -18.57 -5.27
CA CYS A 177 -6.86 -18.10 -6.00
C CYS A 177 -6.82 -18.64 -7.43
N SER A 178 -7.93 -19.18 -7.93
CA SER A 178 -7.99 -19.82 -9.24
C SER A 178 -7.58 -18.85 -10.35
N ARG A 179 -6.76 -19.34 -11.28
CA ARG A 179 -6.23 -18.55 -12.40
C ARG A 179 -5.86 -19.46 -13.55
N GLU A 180 -6.26 -19.09 -14.77
CA GLU A 180 -5.79 -19.72 -16.01
C GLU A 180 -5.89 -21.27 -15.97
N GLY A 181 -7.06 -21.79 -15.58
CA GLY A 181 -7.32 -23.23 -15.49
C GLY A 181 -6.81 -23.92 -14.23
N ILE A 182 -6.02 -23.25 -13.39
CA ILE A 182 -5.62 -23.77 -12.08
C ILE A 182 -6.74 -23.49 -11.08
N LYS A 183 -7.36 -24.52 -10.52
CA LYS A 183 -8.25 -24.38 -9.37
C LYS A 183 -7.38 -24.29 -8.12
N CYS A 184 -7.46 -23.20 -7.37
CA CYS A 184 -6.59 -22.98 -6.22
C CYS A 184 -7.37 -22.35 -5.08
N THR A 185 -7.20 -22.87 -3.86
CA THR A 185 -7.70 -22.25 -2.63
C THR A 185 -6.55 -22.13 -1.64
N VAL A 186 -6.40 -20.96 -1.03
CA VAL A 186 -5.54 -20.76 0.13
C VAL A 186 -6.37 -20.34 1.33
N TRP A 187 -5.84 -20.48 2.53
CA TRP A 187 -6.51 -19.99 3.73
C TRP A 187 -5.74 -18.84 4.34
N VAL A 188 -6.41 -17.73 4.60
CA VAL A 188 -5.84 -16.53 5.23
C VAL A 188 -6.49 -16.30 6.59
N LEU A 189 -5.83 -15.55 7.47
CA LEU A 189 -6.47 -15.10 8.70
C LEU A 189 -7.73 -14.26 8.41
N ASP A 190 -8.81 -14.49 9.16
CA ASP A 190 -10.07 -13.73 9.09
C ASP A 190 -9.85 -12.22 9.36
N ASP A 191 -8.88 -11.89 10.19
CA ASP A 191 -8.41 -10.54 10.50
C ASP A 191 -6.87 -10.49 10.49
N ALA A 192 -6.25 -9.38 10.86
CA ALA A 192 -4.85 -9.39 11.29
C ALA A 192 -4.71 -10.02 12.68
N LEU A 193 -3.53 -10.55 12.99
CA LEU A 193 -3.24 -11.01 14.35
C LEU A 193 -3.36 -9.86 15.35
N ALA A 194 -3.84 -10.22 16.54
CA ALA A 194 -3.99 -9.30 17.65
C ALA A 194 -3.63 -10.00 18.96
N LEU A 195 -3.05 -9.24 19.89
CA LEU A 195 -2.84 -9.69 21.26
C LEU A 195 -4.13 -9.47 22.06
N GLY A 196 -4.47 -10.41 22.94
CA GLY A 196 -5.64 -10.30 23.83
C GLY A 196 -6.64 -11.43 23.65
N ASP A 197 -7.91 -11.14 23.92
CA ASP A 197 -9.02 -12.09 23.82
C ASP A 197 -10.06 -11.64 22.78
N ALA A 198 -11.21 -12.30 22.73
CA ALA A 198 -12.26 -11.99 21.75
C ALA A 198 -12.87 -10.59 21.92
N GLU A 199 -12.83 -10.01 23.13
CA GLU A 199 -13.45 -8.75 23.50
C GLU A 199 -12.44 -7.61 23.59
N LYS A 200 -11.26 -7.88 24.16
CA LYS A 200 -10.22 -6.91 24.48
C LYS A 200 -8.92 -7.31 23.78
N PHE A 201 -8.66 -6.67 22.65
CA PHE A 201 -7.48 -6.96 21.85
C PHE A 201 -6.88 -5.76 21.15
N VAL A 202 -5.62 -5.91 20.75
CA VAL A 202 -4.89 -4.93 19.94
C VAL A 202 -4.20 -5.61 18.76
N ARG A 203 -4.49 -5.13 17.55
CA ARG A 203 -3.67 -5.47 16.37
C ARG A 203 -2.31 -4.85 16.51
N PHE A 204 -1.26 -5.64 16.36
CA PHE A 204 0.09 -5.20 16.64
C PHE A 204 0.94 -5.04 15.38
N ASN A 205 1.95 -4.18 15.49
CA ASN A 205 2.93 -3.92 14.44
C ASN A 205 4.33 -4.38 14.88
N VAL A 206 4.99 -5.11 14.00
CA VAL A 206 6.32 -5.69 14.19
C VAL A 206 7.16 -5.50 12.93
N GLN A 207 8.46 -5.78 13.00
CA GLN A 207 9.32 -5.80 11.82
C GLN A 207 8.94 -6.96 10.87
N HIS A 208 9.40 -6.88 9.63
CA HIS A 208 9.09 -7.89 8.60
C HIS A 208 9.55 -9.29 9.00
N ASP A 209 10.79 -9.42 9.45
CA ASP A 209 11.35 -10.70 9.89
C ASP A 209 10.67 -11.22 11.17
N THR A 210 10.29 -10.34 12.10
CA THR A 210 9.47 -10.74 13.25
C THR A 210 8.10 -11.26 12.85
N ALA A 211 7.41 -10.62 11.90
CA ALA A 211 6.13 -11.12 11.39
C ALA A 211 6.26 -12.53 10.81
N ASP A 212 7.37 -12.81 10.12
CA ASP A 212 7.65 -14.13 9.55
C ASP A 212 8.03 -15.16 10.64
N LYS A 213 8.81 -14.76 11.66
CA LYS A 213 9.07 -15.58 12.87
C LYS A 213 7.79 -15.95 13.61
N ILE A 214 6.81 -15.04 13.69
CA ILE A 214 5.48 -15.32 14.26
C ILE A 214 4.78 -16.41 13.43
N GLY A 215 4.86 -16.34 12.10
CA GLY A 215 4.35 -17.41 11.23
C GLY A 215 4.97 -18.77 11.53
N VAL A 216 6.30 -18.82 11.73
CA VAL A 216 7.01 -20.04 12.15
C VAL A 216 6.51 -20.53 13.51
N ALA A 217 6.46 -19.65 14.51
CA ALA A 217 6.05 -19.98 15.88
C ALA A 217 4.61 -20.51 15.96
N LEU A 218 3.72 -20.03 15.09
CA LEU A 218 2.32 -20.49 15.01
C LEU A 218 2.13 -21.76 14.16
N GLY A 219 3.20 -22.52 13.92
CA GLY A 219 3.12 -23.83 13.28
C GLY A 219 3.54 -23.84 11.80
N GLY A 220 4.34 -22.86 11.37
CA GLY A 220 4.96 -22.84 10.03
C GLY A 220 4.17 -22.10 8.96
N HIS A 221 3.38 -21.09 9.33
CA HIS A 221 2.63 -20.24 8.40
C HIS A 221 3.52 -19.20 7.70
N TYR A 222 2.99 -18.58 6.64
CA TYR A 222 3.74 -17.69 5.76
C TYR A 222 3.13 -16.29 5.71
N LEU A 223 3.96 -15.29 5.45
CA LEU A 223 3.47 -13.98 5.04
C LEU A 223 2.78 -14.07 3.66
N PRO A 224 1.76 -13.25 3.40
CA PRO A 224 1.06 -13.28 2.11
C PRO A 224 1.92 -12.70 0.99
N THR A 225 1.57 -13.01 -0.26
CA THR A 225 2.01 -12.26 -1.44
C THR A 225 1.10 -11.05 -1.68
N THR A 226 1.48 -10.17 -2.59
CA THR A 226 0.60 -9.08 -3.06
C THR A 226 -0.71 -9.63 -3.66
N ARG A 227 -0.61 -10.71 -4.45
CA ARG A 227 -1.77 -11.35 -5.08
C ARG A 227 -2.74 -11.95 -4.06
N ILE A 228 -2.25 -12.66 -3.04
CA ILE A 228 -3.10 -13.20 -1.98
C ILE A 228 -3.80 -12.06 -1.22
N MET A 229 -3.07 -10.96 -0.96
CA MET A 229 -3.67 -9.78 -0.32
C MET A 229 -4.76 -9.12 -1.18
N ASP A 230 -4.54 -9.02 -2.49
CA ASP A 230 -5.51 -8.50 -3.45
C ASP A 230 -6.79 -9.36 -3.46
N LEU A 231 -6.64 -10.67 -3.57
CA LEU A 231 -7.75 -11.63 -3.61
C LEU A 231 -8.52 -11.65 -2.28
N ALA A 232 -7.82 -11.62 -1.15
CA ALA A 232 -8.44 -11.55 0.16
C ALA A 232 -9.26 -10.27 0.36
N TRP A 233 -8.83 -9.14 -0.23
CA TRP A 233 -9.61 -7.91 -0.20
C TRP A 233 -10.84 -7.98 -1.12
N GLN A 234 -10.70 -8.54 -2.32
CA GLN A 234 -11.82 -8.70 -3.26
C GLN A 234 -12.91 -9.66 -2.74
N GLN A 235 -12.52 -10.65 -1.94
CA GLN A 235 -13.41 -11.66 -1.35
C GLN A 235 -13.77 -11.35 0.11
N ALA A 236 -13.49 -10.13 0.59
CA ALA A 236 -13.75 -9.77 1.98
C ALA A 236 -15.26 -9.65 2.27
N ASP A 237 -15.70 -10.31 3.35
CA ASP A 237 -17.06 -10.15 3.90
C ASP A 237 -17.27 -8.73 4.45
N VAL A 238 -16.20 -8.13 4.99
CA VAL A 238 -16.22 -6.81 5.62
C VAL A 238 -15.13 -5.94 5.01
N VAL A 239 -15.54 -5.00 4.17
CA VAL A 239 -14.64 -4.00 3.60
C VAL A 239 -14.59 -2.75 4.49
N LEU A 240 -13.41 -2.45 5.03
CA LEU A 240 -13.15 -1.27 5.86
C LEU A 240 -12.46 -0.16 5.06
N ARG A 241 -12.58 1.08 5.52
CA ARG A 241 -11.82 2.20 4.97
C ARG A 241 -10.49 2.33 5.72
N PRO A 242 -9.42 2.75 5.04
CA PRO A 242 -8.21 3.14 5.73
C PRO A 242 -8.45 4.25 6.75
N HIS A 243 -7.72 4.18 7.87
CA HIS A 243 -7.66 5.20 8.90
C HIS A 243 -6.25 5.82 9.00
N PRO A 244 -5.86 6.71 8.07
CA PRO A 244 -4.57 7.38 8.13
C PRO A 244 -4.41 8.22 9.40
N ARG A 245 -3.18 8.23 9.93
CA ARG A 245 -2.71 8.99 11.07
C ARG A 245 -1.31 9.55 10.77
N PRO A 246 -0.83 10.55 11.53
CA PRO A 246 0.58 10.94 11.49
C PRO A 246 1.48 9.72 11.68
N ILE A 247 2.54 9.61 10.86
CA ILE A 247 3.46 8.47 10.92
C ILE A 247 4.11 8.41 12.30
N THR A 248 4.02 7.24 12.92
CA THR A 248 4.61 6.95 14.23
C THR A 248 4.82 5.45 14.36
N SER A 249 5.88 5.07 15.06
CA SER A 249 6.17 3.69 15.47
C SER A 249 5.80 3.43 16.92
N THR A 250 5.27 4.42 17.66
CA THR A 250 4.97 4.27 19.08
C THR A 250 3.88 3.23 19.32
N THR A 251 3.96 2.59 20.48
CA THR A 251 2.97 1.64 20.94
C THR A 251 1.59 2.29 21.07
N GLU A 252 1.52 3.53 21.54
CA GLU A 252 0.27 4.31 21.53
C GLU A 252 -0.30 4.51 20.11
N GLY A 253 0.56 4.78 19.12
CA GLY A 253 0.13 4.87 17.72
C GLY A 253 -0.55 3.59 17.23
N MET A 254 0.04 2.44 17.57
CA MET A 254 -0.49 1.10 17.28
C MET A 254 -1.86 0.87 17.94
N TYR A 255 -2.01 1.19 19.25
CA TYR A 255 -3.31 1.08 19.94
C TYR A 255 -4.38 1.96 19.30
N ARG A 256 -4.08 3.23 19.05
CA ARG A 256 -5.03 4.16 18.41
C ARG A 256 -5.46 3.70 17.02
N HIS A 257 -4.56 3.06 16.26
CA HIS A 257 -4.90 2.47 14.96
C HIS A 257 -5.87 1.30 15.14
N SER A 258 -5.54 0.34 16.01
CA SER A 258 -6.39 -0.82 16.29
C SER A 258 -7.81 -0.39 16.74
N LEU A 259 -7.91 0.62 17.60
CA LEU A 259 -9.19 1.17 18.05
C LEU A 259 -9.99 1.82 16.91
N SER A 260 -9.32 2.51 15.99
CA SER A 260 -9.97 3.13 14.83
C SER A 260 -10.58 2.06 13.92
N VAL A 261 -9.83 0.96 13.70
CA VAL A 261 -10.30 -0.20 12.95
C VAL A 261 -11.49 -0.86 13.62
N GLU A 262 -11.45 -1.11 14.94
CA GLU A 262 -12.59 -1.73 15.65
C GLU A 262 -13.84 -0.85 15.64
N ARG A 263 -13.68 0.47 15.81
CA ARG A 263 -14.79 1.43 15.73
C ARG A 263 -15.47 1.44 14.36
N GLU A 264 -14.72 1.20 13.28
CA GLU A 264 -15.33 1.04 11.96
C GLU A 264 -15.90 -0.36 11.78
N ARG A 265 -15.22 -1.40 12.26
CA ARG A 265 -15.67 -2.80 12.16
C ARG A 265 -17.05 -2.99 12.79
N LYS A 266 -17.33 -2.33 13.93
CA LYS A 266 -18.64 -2.35 14.62
C LYS A 266 -19.18 -3.77 14.83
N GLY A 267 -18.30 -4.68 15.25
CA GLY A 267 -18.65 -6.08 15.51
C GLY A 267 -18.89 -6.95 14.26
N ARG A 268 -18.83 -6.40 13.04
CA ARG A 268 -18.99 -7.19 11.81
C ARG A 268 -17.92 -8.28 11.70
N THR A 269 -18.34 -9.50 11.41
CA THR A 269 -17.50 -10.70 11.37
C THR A 269 -17.34 -11.24 9.95
N GLY A 270 -16.31 -12.06 9.73
CA GLY A 270 -15.99 -12.62 8.42
C GLY A 270 -14.53 -12.34 8.07
N LEU A 271 -14.19 -12.43 6.79
CA LEU A 271 -12.92 -11.94 6.26
C LEU A 271 -12.94 -10.41 6.23
N VAL A 272 -12.17 -9.78 7.11
CA VAL A 272 -12.12 -8.32 7.28
C VAL A 272 -10.90 -7.75 6.56
N ARG A 273 -11.11 -6.90 5.56
CA ARG A 273 -10.02 -6.24 4.82
C ARG A 273 -10.35 -4.83 4.37
N PRO A 274 -9.33 -3.97 4.17
CA PRO A 274 -8.04 -4.03 4.85
C PRO A 274 -8.16 -3.48 6.28
N VAL A 275 -7.43 -4.08 7.23
CA VAL A 275 -7.26 -3.49 8.58
C VAL A 275 -5.93 -2.72 8.72
N GLY A 276 -5.07 -2.80 7.71
CA GLY A 276 -3.75 -2.18 7.66
C GLY A 276 -2.95 -2.65 6.45
N LYS A 277 -1.68 -2.24 6.38
CA LYS A 277 -0.70 -2.70 5.39
C LYS A 277 -0.05 -4.00 5.86
N ALA A 278 0.23 -4.88 4.91
CA ALA A 278 0.87 -6.17 5.14
C ALA A 278 2.38 -6.09 4.90
N TRP A 279 3.14 -6.82 5.73
CA TRP A 279 4.40 -7.36 5.26
C TRP A 279 4.13 -8.52 4.30
N VAL A 280 4.81 -8.53 3.16
CA VAL A 280 4.63 -9.55 2.12
C VAL A 280 5.93 -10.27 1.80
N THR A 281 5.84 -11.53 1.40
CA THR A 281 6.93 -12.25 0.76
C THR A 281 7.01 -11.86 -0.71
N SER A 282 8.21 -11.61 -1.22
CA SER A 282 8.42 -11.10 -2.58
C SER A 282 9.84 -11.36 -3.11
N ASN A 283 9.96 -11.55 -4.43
CA ASN A 283 11.25 -11.61 -5.12
C ASN A 283 11.99 -10.26 -5.11
N LEU A 284 11.32 -9.13 -4.86
CA LEU A 284 11.96 -7.81 -4.68
C LEU A 284 12.89 -7.75 -3.47
N ILE A 285 12.72 -8.63 -2.48
CA ILE A 285 13.68 -8.73 -1.37
C ILE A 285 15.02 -9.20 -1.96
N GLN A 286 14.99 -10.22 -2.81
CA GLN A 286 16.17 -10.83 -3.41
C GLN A 286 16.79 -9.96 -4.51
N ARG A 287 15.97 -9.40 -5.40
CA ARG A 287 16.42 -8.59 -6.55
C ARG A 287 16.53 -7.13 -6.15
N LYS A 288 17.68 -6.50 -6.33
CA LYS A 288 17.81 -5.03 -6.18
C LYS A 288 17.06 -4.35 -7.33
N PRO A 289 15.96 -3.61 -7.09
CA PRO A 289 15.38 -2.76 -8.13
C PRO A 289 16.39 -1.65 -8.49
N PRO A 290 16.52 -1.25 -9.78
CA PRO A 290 17.51 -0.25 -10.20
C PRO A 290 17.44 1.09 -9.44
N LYS A 291 16.24 1.47 -8.99
CA LYS A 291 15.97 2.74 -8.28
C LYS A 291 15.84 2.61 -6.77
N ALA A 292 15.97 1.41 -6.20
CA ALA A 292 15.89 1.23 -4.76
C ALA A 292 17.22 1.56 -4.08
N PRO A 293 17.21 2.05 -2.82
CA PRO A 293 18.43 2.24 -2.04
C PRO A 293 19.26 0.96 -1.99
N SER A 294 20.57 1.08 -2.16
CA SER A 294 21.48 -0.05 -1.99
C SER A 294 21.46 -0.48 -0.52
N ARG A 295 20.95 -1.67 -0.24
CA ARG A 295 20.95 -2.27 1.11
C ARG A 295 21.30 -3.75 1.06
N PRO A 296 21.94 -4.29 2.12
CA PRO A 296 22.11 -5.73 2.28
C PRO A 296 20.78 -6.45 2.15
N LEU A 297 20.81 -7.66 1.58
CA LEU A 297 19.62 -8.49 1.37
C LEU A 297 18.82 -8.67 2.67
N LYS A 298 19.53 -8.91 3.78
CA LYS A 298 18.96 -9.07 5.12
C LYS A 298 18.22 -7.85 5.66
N ASP A 299 18.37 -6.66 5.06
CA ASP A 299 17.77 -5.42 5.55
C ASP A 299 16.60 -4.94 4.66
N ARG A 300 16.23 -5.72 3.64
CA ARG A 300 15.15 -5.37 2.71
C ARG A 300 13.84 -5.98 3.17
N ALA A 301 12.79 -5.17 3.17
CA ALA A 301 11.44 -5.62 3.44
C ALA A 301 10.48 -5.08 2.37
N VAL A 302 9.36 -5.76 2.17
CA VAL A 302 8.30 -5.28 1.26
C VAL A 302 7.02 -5.09 2.06
N ASN A 303 6.58 -3.83 2.11
CA ASN A 303 5.30 -3.44 2.68
C ASN A 303 4.30 -3.20 1.55
N PHE A 304 3.06 -3.65 1.71
CA PHE A 304 2.06 -3.62 0.65
C PHE A 304 0.61 -3.50 1.19
N GLY A 305 -0.26 -2.89 0.39
CA GLY A 305 -1.72 -3.00 0.52
C GLY A 305 -2.36 -1.77 1.15
N TRP A 306 -3.29 -2.01 2.07
CA TRP A 306 -4.23 -1.01 2.58
C TRP A 306 -5.12 -0.46 1.44
N HIS A 307 -5.82 -1.40 0.80
CA HIS A 307 -6.73 -1.19 -0.31
C HIS A 307 -7.80 -0.14 -0.02
N SER A 308 -8.10 0.66 -1.03
CA SER A 308 -9.18 1.64 -0.94
C SER A 308 -9.53 2.11 -2.34
N ALA A 309 -10.82 2.18 -2.66
CA ALA A 309 -11.27 2.75 -3.93
C ALA A 309 -10.75 4.18 -4.19
N LYS A 310 -10.38 4.92 -3.12
CA LYS A 310 -9.85 6.28 -3.21
C LYS A 310 -8.32 6.36 -3.25
N ALA A 311 -7.61 5.23 -3.18
CA ALA A 311 -6.16 5.24 -3.19
C ALA A 311 -5.62 5.55 -4.60
N SER A 312 -4.55 6.35 -4.64
CA SER A 312 -3.86 6.71 -5.88
C SER A 312 -2.83 5.66 -6.31
N GLY A 313 -2.30 4.89 -5.37
CA GLY A 313 -1.40 3.77 -5.65
C GLY A 313 -2.14 2.59 -6.24
N LYS A 314 -1.37 1.69 -6.86
CA LYS A 314 -1.87 0.50 -7.54
C LYS A 314 -1.09 -0.74 -7.10
N SER A 315 -1.79 -1.86 -6.97
CA SER A 315 -1.21 -3.19 -6.86
C SER A 315 -0.69 -3.66 -8.23
N PRO A 316 0.13 -4.72 -8.29
CA PRO A 316 0.51 -5.34 -9.57
C PRO A 316 -0.71 -5.71 -10.44
N ALA A 317 -1.82 -6.13 -9.83
CA ALA A 317 -3.08 -6.42 -10.51
C ALA A 317 -3.94 -5.17 -10.82
N GLY A 318 -3.45 -3.96 -10.55
CA GLY A 318 -4.15 -2.70 -10.83
C GLY A 318 -5.21 -2.29 -9.80
N LEU A 319 -5.31 -3.00 -8.67
CA LEU A 319 -6.23 -2.65 -7.59
C LEU A 319 -5.75 -1.41 -6.83
N PRO A 320 -6.65 -0.52 -6.39
CA PRO A 320 -6.25 0.72 -5.73
C PRO A 320 -5.78 0.43 -4.29
N VAL A 321 -4.52 0.77 -4.00
CA VAL A 321 -3.85 0.56 -2.70
C VAL A 321 -3.13 1.81 -2.25
N ILE A 322 -3.14 2.09 -0.95
CA ILE A 322 -2.37 3.23 -0.40
C ILE A 322 -0.88 2.92 -0.44
N GLN A 323 -0.49 1.68 -0.13
CA GLN A 323 0.90 1.23 -0.16
C GLN A 323 1.13 0.32 -1.37
N SER A 324 1.59 0.89 -2.48
CA SER A 324 2.14 0.10 -3.58
C SER A 324 3.37 -0.68 -3.13
N MET A 325 3.59 -1.82 -3.77
CA MET A 325 4.67 -2.75 -3.49
C MET A 325 6.03 -2.08 -3.65
N SER A 326 6.85 -2.07 -2.58
CA SER A 326 8.15 -1.40 -2.61
C SER A 326 9.11 -1.86 -1.52
N THR A 327 10.41 -1.79 -1.81
CA THR A 327 11.53 -1.98 -0.87
C THR A 327 12.11 -0.66 -0.32
N TRP A 328 11.38 0.45 -0.44
CA TRP A 328 11.81 1.73 0.14
C TRP A 328 12.02 1.65 1.65
N HIS A 329 11.23 0.84 2.34
CA HIS A 329 11.36 0.56 3.76
C HIS A 329 12.30 -0.62 4.02
N SER A 330 13.13 -0.50 5.05
CA SER A 330 13.99 -1.58 5.53
C SER A 330 13.30 -2.39 6.63
N VAL A 331 13.87 -3.53 7.01
CA VAL A 331 13.35 -4.39 8.08
C VAL A 331 13.02 -3.63 9.39
N PRO A 332 13.87 -2.69 9.89
CA PRO A 332 13.56 -1.94 11.12
C PRO A 332 12.38 -0.97 11.00
N HIS A 333 11.90 -0.68 9.79
CA HIS A 333 10.82 0.28 9.60
C HIS A 333 9.50 -0.30 10.12
N VAL A 334 8.95 0.33 11.15
CA VAL A 334 7.61 0.04 11.66
C VAL A 334 6.79 1.33 11.74
N ASP A 335 5.52 1.28 11.33
CA ASP A 335 4.54 2.34 11.52
C ASP A 335 3.19 1.81 12.02
N TYR A 336 2.37 2.71 12.57
CA TYR A 336 1.08 2.41 13.22
C TYR A 336 0.11 1.56 12.41
N SER A 337 0.22 1.56 11.08
CA SER A 337 -0.74 0.93 10.17
C SER A 337 -0.26 -0.41 9.60
N GLN A 338 0.96 -0.83 9.92
CA GLN A 338 1.44 -2.16 9.57
C GLN A 338 0.86 -3.20 10.52
N VAL A 339 0.36 -4.30 9.95
CA VAL A 339 -0.29 -5.37 10.71
C VAL A 339 0.23 -6.72 10.24
N VAL A 340 0.08 -7.74 11.08
CA VAL A 340 0.50 -9.11 10.75
C VAL A 340 -0.66 -9.89 10.17
N TYR A 341 -0.58 -10.20 8.88
CA TYR A 341 -1.41 -11.23 8.25
C TYR A 341 -0.58 -12.48 8.01
N LEU A 342 -1.22 -13.64 8.07
CA LEU A 342 -0.63 -14.92 7.74
C LEU A 342 -1.52 -15.67 6.75
N VAL A 343 -0.86 -16.53 5.97
CA VAL A 343 -1.48 -17.53 5.11
C VAL A 343 -1.13 -18.90 5.69
N ASN A 344 -2.12 -19.78 5.72
CA ASN A 344 -1.97 -21.14 6.19
C ASN A 344 -0.87 -21.85 5.39
N LYS A 345 -0.16 -22.78 6.04
CA LYS A 345 0.94 -23.52 5.44
C LYS A 345 0.50 -24.52 4.36
N THR A 346 -0.80 -24.77 4.27
CA THR A 346 -1.41 -25.66 3.30
C THR A 346 -2.28 -24.85 2.34
N ALA A 347 -2.18 -25.18 1.05
CA ALA A 347 -3.09 -24.76 -0.01
C ALA A 347 -3.80 -26.00 -0.58
N GLU A 348 -4.86 -25.78 -1.34
CA GLU A 348 -5.49 -26.83 -2.15
C GLU A 348 -5.44 -26.42 -3.61
N VAL A 349 -4.89 -27.29 -4.45
CA VAL A 349 -4.77 -27.08 -5.89
C VAL A 349 -5.35 -28.28 -6.63
N ASN A 350 -6.29 -28.02 -7.52
CA ASN A 350 -7.01 -29.03 -8.30
C ASN A 350 -7.58 -30.17 -7.42
N GLY A 351 -8.13 -29.81 -6.26
CA GLY A 351 -8.73 -30.75 -5.30
C GLY A 351 -7.73 -31.52 -4.44
N LYS A 352 -6.42 -31.22 -4.53
CA LYS A 352 -5.37 -31.86 -3.72
C LYS A 352 -4.72 -30.85 -2.80
N LYS A 353 -4.54 -31.23 -1.53
CA LYS A 353 -3.76 -30.43 -0.57
C LYS A 353 -2.28 -30.44 -0.96
N MET A 354 -1.63 -29.29 -0.87
CA MET A 354 -0.19 -29.13 -1.08
C MET A 354 0.40 -28.11 -0.10
N PRO A 355 1.69 -28.22 0.26
CA PRO A 355 2.37 -27.18 1.02
C PRO A 355 2.36 -25.84 0.27
N LEU A 356 2.02 -24.75 0.96
CA LEU A 356 1.99 -23.42 0.36
C LEU A 356 3.37 -22.99 -0.14
N ALA A 357 4.45 -23.38 0.54
CA ALA A 357 5.80 -23.11 0.08
C ALA A 357 6.07 -23.72 -1.31
N GLU A 358 5.70 -24.99 -1.52
CA GLU A 358 5.83 -25.64 -2.82
C GLU A 358 5.02 -24.90 -3.89
N LEU A 359 3.77 -24.50 -3.58
CA LEU A 359 2.93 -23.73 -4.49
C LEU A 359 3.57 -22.37 -4.85
N LEU A 360 4.10 -21.65 -3.87
CA LEU A 360 4.74 -20.35 -4.06
C LEU A 360 5.99 -20.44 -4.94
N GLN A 361 6.71 -21.57 -4.92
CA GLN A 361 7.93 -21.78 -5.69
C GLN A 361 7.72 -22.54 -7.00
N HIS A 362 6.53 -23.12 -7.20
CA HIS A 362 6.25 -23.95 -8.39
C HIS A 362 6.28 -23.10 -9.67
N PRO A 363 6.99 -23.53 -10.74
CA PRO A 363 7.13 -22.75 -11.97
C PRO A 363 5.78 -22.40 -12.61
N GLU A 364 4.90 -23.39 -12.76
CA GLU A 364 3.58 -23.19 -13.39
C GLU A 364 2.46 -22.77 -12.43
N LEU A 365 2.39 -23.35 -11.23
CA LEU A 365 1.26 -23.16 -10.31
C LEU A 365 1.32 -21.86 -9.51
N SER A 366 2.52 -21.30 -9.30
CA SER A 366 2.72 -20.08 -8.50
C SER A 366 1.94 -18.88 -9.01
N LYS A 367 1.61 -18.81 -10.31
CA LYS A 367 0.80 -17.73 -10.90
C LYS A 367 -0.60 -17.59 -10.27
N ALA A 368 -1.11 -18.66 -9.65
CA ALA A 368 -2.35 -18.63 -8.88
C ALA A 368 -2.22 -17.77 -7.62
N VAL A 369 -1.03 -17.71 -7.02
CA VAL A 369 -0.77 -17.07 -5.72
C VAL A 369 0.28 -15.96 -5.74
N SER A 370 0.94 -15.69 -6.86
CA SER A 370 1.96 -14.66 -7.02
C SER A 370 1.88 -14.02 -8.40
N ASP A 371 1.89 -12.68 -8.46
CA ASP A 371 2.03 -11.94 -9.74
C ASP A 371 3.50 -11.76 -10.15
N GLU A 372 4.45 -12.23 -9.33
CA GLU A 372 5.89 -12.24 -9.64
C GLU A 372 6.34 -13.56 -10.29
N GLY A 373 5.43 -14.50 -10.48
CA GLY A 373 5.75 -15.90 -10.78
C GLY A 373 6.32 -16.62 -9.55
N PRO A 374 7.13 -17.69 -9.77
CA PRO A 374 7.68 -18.48 -8.67
C PRO A 374 8.60 -17.65 -7.79
N LEU A 375 8.42 -17.77 -6.48
CA LEU A 375 9.25 -17.10 -5.49
C LEU A 375 10.55 -17.88 -5.31
N TRP A 376 11.68 -17.17 -5.18
CA TRP A 376 12.96 -17.82 -4.87
C TRP A 376 13.08 -18.18 -3.40
N ARG A 377 12.41 -17.43 -2.54
CA ARG A 377 12.34 -17.64 -1.10
C ARG A 377 10.91 -17.45 -0.62
N THR A 378 10.48 -18.29 0.30
CA THR A 378 9.14 -18.19 0.89
C THR A 378 9.14 -17.40 2.19
N ARG A 379 10.34 -17.14 2.72
CA ARG A 379 10.59 -16.41 3.96
C ARG A 379 11.62 -15.30 3.79
N HIS A 380 11.63 -14.39 4.75
CA HIS A 380 12.64 -13.35 4.85
C HIS A 380 14.03 -13.96 5.07
N PRO A 381 15.12 -13.42 4.48
CA PRO A 381 16.48 -13.96 4.63
C PRO A 381 17.02 -14.12 6.06
N ARG A 382 16.39 -13.48 7.06
CA ARG A 382 16.73 -13.63 8.49
C ARG A 382 15.95 -14.75 9.18
N VAL A 383 15.11 -15.50 8.45
CA VAL A 383 14.28 -16.58 8.98
C VAL A 383 14.56 -17.86 8.17
N PRO A 384 14.81 -19.01 8.82
CA PRO A 384 15.05 -20.27 8.12
C PRO A 384 13.84 -20.69 7.26
N GLU A 385 14.07 -21.19 6.05
CA GLU A 385 12.99 -21.67 5.15
C GLU A 385 12.25 -22.88 5.74
N THR A 386 12.97 -23.78 6.42
CA THR A 386 12.44 -25.00 6.99
C THR A 386 12.13 -24.83 8.49
N PRO A 387 10.92 -25.15 8.96
CA PRO A 387 10.62 -25.16 10.40
C PRO A 387 11.57 -26.10 11.15
N GLY A 388 12.26 -25.59 12.18
CA GLY A 388 13.21 -26.36 13.00
C GLY A 388 14.69 -26.22 12.62
N GLY A 389 15.02 -25.49 11.54
CA GLY A 389 16.41 -25.06 11.31
C GLY A 389 16.86 -24.04 12.38
N PRO A 390 18.15 -23.98 12.75
CA PRO A 390 18.63 -22.98 13.69
C PRO A 390 18.24 -21.58 13.20
N LEU A 391 17.60 -20.79 14.07
CA LEU A 391 17.41 -19.36 13.81
C LEU A 391 18.79 -18.77 13.55
N ALA A 392 19.00 -18.21 12.35
CA ALA A 392 20.21 -17.46 12.07
C ALA A 392 20.22 -16.24 12.98
N LEU A 393 20.90 -16.37 14.13
CA LEU A 393 21.26 -15.24 14.98
C LEU A 393 22.22 -14.40 14.15
N ALA A 394 21.77 -13.21 13.79
CA ALA A 394 22.55 -12.22 13.04
C ALA A 394 23.42 -11.39 13.96
#